data_AF-A0A4C1ZSV6-F1
#
_entry.id   AF-A0A4C1ZSV6-F1
#
_cell.length_a   1.000
_cell.length_b   1.000
_cell.length_c   1.000
_cell.angle_alpha   90.00
_cell.angle_beta   90.00
_cell.angle_gamma   90.00
#
_symmetry.space_group_name_H-M   'P 1'
#
loop_
_entity.id
_entity.type
_entity.pdbx_description
1 polymer ?
#
loop_
_entity_poly.entity_id
_entity_poly.type
_entity_poly.pdbx_seq_one_letter_code
_entity_poly.pdbx_strand_id
1 'polypeptide(L)'
;MLSIPNQLEGAYVSQDVTLECHTEAFPSSINYWTTDRGDMIISGQKYLTLMSDEGYSRRMRLTIRNVSAKDFSSYRCVAKNSLGETDGVIRLDEIPAPSTVSTTAKYIPSFTERKKGNFGDVIISSSPWTFQADATSGHSSCCRFQR
;
A
#
# COMPACT_ATOMS: atom_id res chain seq x y z
N MET A 1 12.63 -18.80 -10.85
CA MET A 1 12.12 -18.32 -9.55
C MET A 1 11.29 -17.08 -9.80
N LEU A 2 10.12 -16.98 -9.18
CA LEU A 2 9.29 -15.78 -9.20
C LEU A 2 9.15 -15.26 -7.77
N SER A 3 9.35 -13.96 -7.57
CA SER A 3 9.22 -13.30 -6.28
C SER A 3 8.39 -12.03 -6.41
N ILE A 4 7.66 -11.72 -5.33
CA ILE A 4 6.77 -10.58 -5.23
C ILE A 4 7.19 -9.80 -3.99
N PRO A 5 7.63 -8.53 -4.12
CA PRO A 5 8.01 -7.73 -2.97
C PRO A 5 6.82 -7.47 -2.03
N ASN A 6 5.63 -7.21 -2.61
CA ASN A 6 4.41 -6.91 -1.88
C ASN A 6 3.25 -7.77 -2.41
N GLN A 7 2.80 -8.72 -1.60
CA GLN A 7 1.68 -9.61 -1.96
C GLN A 7 0.31 -8.96 -1.74
N LEU A 8 0.26 -7.86 -1.01
CA LEU A 8 -0.95 -7.07 -0.72
C LEU A 8 -0.62 -5.60 -0.95
N GLU A 9 -1.41 -4.95 -1.80
CA GLU A 9 -1.31 -3.53 -2.09
C GLU A 9 -2.62 -2.83 -1.74
N GLY A 10 -2.53 -1.75 -0.98
CA GLY A 10 -3.68 -0.92 -0.61
C GLY A 10 -3.80 0.27 -1.55
N ALA A 11 -5.00 0.53 -2.08
CA ALA A 11 -5.26 1.72 -2.87
C ALA A 11 -6.63 2.33 -2.56
N TYR A 12 -6.74 3.65 -2.67
CA TYR A 12 -8.04 4.34 -2.61
C TYR A 12 -8.62 4.52 -4.01
N VAL A 13 -9.93 4.72 -4.10
CA VAL A 13 -10.62 4.95 -5.37
C VAL A 13 -10.07 6.20 -6.08
N SER A 14 -9.89 6.11 -7.39
CA SER A 14 -9.26 7.09 -8.29
C SER A 14 -7.73 7.22 -8.17
N GLN A 15 -7.08 6.41 -7.32
CA GLN A 15 -5.61 6.36 -7.26
C GLN A 15 -5.04 5.58 -8.45
N ASP A 16 -3.82 5.94 -8.87
CA ASP A 16 -3.00 5.08 -9.72
C ASP A 16 -2.11 4.19 -8.84
N VAL A 17 -2.23 2.87 -8.99
CA VAL A 17 -1.46 1.88 -8.21
C VAL A 17 -0.56 1.06 -9.13
N THR A 18 0.61 0.65 -8.64
CA THR A 18 1.53 -0.20 -9.42
C THR A 18 1.86 -1.47 -8.67
N LEU A 19 1.58 -2.61 -9.29
CA LEU A 19 1.93 -3.94 -8.83
C LEU A 19 3.27 -4.37 -9.46
N GLU A 20 4.04 -5.19 -8.78
CA GLU A 20 5.40 -5.56 -9.20
C GLU A 20 5.70 -7.03 -8.92
N CYS A 21 6.28 -7.73 -9.91
CA CYS A 21 6.87 -9.06 -9.75
C CYS A 21 8.27 -9.11 -10.35
N HIS A 22 9.11 -9.99 -9.79
CA HIS A 22 10.47 -10.23 -10.21
C HIS A 22 10.59 -11.70 -10.61
N THR A 23 11.23 -11.96 -11.74
CA THR A 23 11.39 -13.31 -12.28
C THR A 23 12.85 -13.53 -12.65
N GLU A 24 13.40 -14.65 -12.20
CA GLU A 24 14.70 -15.15 -12.64
C GLU A 24 14.52 -16.49 -13.34
N ALA A 25 14.90 -16.57 -14.62
CA ALA A 25 14.69 -17.78 -15.41
C ALA A 25 15.75 -17.96 -16.51
N PHE A 26 16.16 -19.22 -16.71
CA PHE A 26 16.94 -19.65 -17.86
C PHE A 26 16.40 -20.98 -18.41
N PRO A 27 16.11 -21.11 -19.72
CA PRO A 27 16.06 -20.05 -20.73
C PRO A 27 15.09 -18.92 -20.35
N SER A 28 15.22 -17.77 -21.01
CA SER A 28 14.38 -16.60 -20.73
C SER A 28 12.89 -16.96 -20.80
N SER A 29 12.11 -16.39 -19.89
CA SER A 29 10.67 -16.63 -19.80
C SER A 29 9.87 -15.55 -20.53
N ILE A 30 8.67 -15.90 -20.98
CA ILE A 30 7.62 -14.95 -21.33
C ILE A 30 6.90 -14.58 -20.04
N ASN A 31 6.70 -13.29 -19.80
CA ASN A 31 6.10 -12.79 -18.56
C ASN A 31 4.86 -11.96 -18.90
N TYR A 32 3.75 -12.21 -18.22
CA TYR A 32 2.48 -11.53 -18.47
C TYR A 32 1.59 -11.48 -17.23
N TRP A 33 0.66 -10.55 -17.24
CA TRP A 33 -0.32 -10.37 -16.17
C TRP A 33 -1.66 -10.97 -16.56
N THR A 34 -2.37 -11.50 -15.58
CA THR A 34 -3.75 -11.99 -15.71
C THR A 34 -4.61 -11.46 -14.57
N THR A 35 -5.90 -11.33 -14.84
CA THR A 35 -6.92 -11.07 -13.80
C THR A 35 -7.13 -12.32 -12.94
N ASP A 36 -7.89 -12.19 -11.86
CA ASP A 36 -8.37 -13.31 -11.03
C ASP A 36 -9.11 -14.38 -11.84
N ARG A 37 -9.77 -13.97 -12.92
CA ARG A 37 -10.50 -14.83 -13.88
C ARG A 37 -9.59 -15.56 -14.87
N GLY A 38 -8.31 -15.17 -14.94
CA GLY A 38 -7.35 -15.72 -15.89
C GLY A 38 -7.30 -14.99 -17.23
N ASP A 39 -8.01 -13.86 -17.39
CA ASP A 39 -7.94 -13.06 -18.60
C ASP A 39 -6.61 -12.33 -18.69
N MET A 40 -5.96 -12.38 -19.85
CA MET A 40 -4.69 -11.69 -20.08
C MET A 40 -4.87 -10.17 -20.06
N ILE A 41 -4.04 -9.48 -19.28
CA ILE A 41 -4.06 -8.02 -19.19
C ILE A 41 -3.15 -7.44 -20.27
N ILE A 42 -3.74 -6.60 -21.12
CA ILE A 42 -3.05 -5.92 -22.22
C ILE A 42 -2.92 -4.43 -21.88
N SER A 43 -1.76 -3.85 -22.19
CA SER A 43 -1.51 -2.42 -21.99
C SER A 43 -2.46 -1.56 -22.80
N GLY A 44 -3.01 -0.51 -22.18
CA GLY A 44 -3.97 0.41 -22.76
C GLY A 44 -4.21 1.63 -21.85
N GLN A 45 -5.43 2.17 -21.89
CA GLN A 45 -5.79 3.33 -21.05
C GLN A 45 -5.86 2.97 -19.57
N LYS A 46 -6.50 1.84 -19.23
CA LYS A 46 -6.71 1.40 -17.85
C LYS A 46 -5.45 0.78 -17.22
N TYR A 47 -4.81 -0.12 -17.96
CA TYR A 47 -3.64 -0.87 -17.51
C TYR A 47 -2.41 -0.41 -18.29
N LEU A 48 -1.28 -0.20 -17.61
CA LEU A 48 0.01 0.05 -18.23
C LEU A 48 0.98 -1.03 -17.77
N THR A 49 1.52 -1.81 -18.70
CA THR A 49 2.48 -2.87 -18.40
C THR A 49 3.88 -2.42 -18.79
N LEU A 50 4.83 -2.55 -17.87
CA LEU A 50 6.24 -2.27 -18.11
C LEU A 50 7.08 -3.52 -17.78
N MET A 51 8.07 -3.81 -18.62
CA MET A 51 9.03 -4.88 -18.39
C MET A 51 10.44 -4.30 -18.47
N SER A 52 11.30 -4.69 -17.53
CA SER A 52 12.72 -4.36 -17.51
C SER A 52 13.53 -5.64 -17.45
N ASP A 53 14.49 -5.76 -18.35
CA ASP A 53 15.31 -6.97 -18.51
C ASP A 53 16.74 -6.70 -18.03
N GLU A 54 17.24 -7.56 -17.15
CA GLU A 54 18.60 -7.49 -16.62
C GLU A 54 19.20 -8.92 -16.59
N GLY A 55 19.80 -9.32 -17.72
CA GLY A 55 20.38 -10.65 -17.88
C GLY A 55 19.33 -11.78 -17.78
N TYR A 56 19.45 -12.62 -16.75
CA TYR A 56 18.49 -13.69 -16.46
C TYR A 56 17.34 -13.25 -15.54
N SER A 57 17.40 -12.01 -15.04
CA SER A 57 16.40 -11.41 -14.18
C SER A 57 15.51 -10.46 -14.98
N ARG A 58 14.22 -10.44 -14.67
CA ARG A 58 13.22 -9.58 -15.29
C ARG A 58 12.29 -9.01 -14.24
N ARG A 59 12.04 -7.71 -14.33
CA ARG A 59 11.10 -6.98 -13.47
C ARG A 59 9.87 -6.58 -14.29
N MET A 60 8.71 -7.05 -13.87
CA MET A 60 7.42 -6.73 -14.51
C MET A 60 6.59 -5.86 -13.60
N ARG A 61 6.04 -4.78 -14.13
CA ARG A 61 5.19 -3.83 -13.42
C ARG A 61 3.85 -3.70 -14.13
N LEU A 62 2.77 -3.65 -13.36
CA LEU A 62 1.42 -3.36 -13.84
C LEU A 62 0.89 -2.13 -13.11
N THR A 63 0.75 -1.02 -13.81
CA THR A 63 0.10 0.18 -13.30
C THR A 63 -1.37 0.18 -13.67
N ILE A 64 -2.24 0.20 -12.67
CA ILE A 64 -3.69 0.29 -12.82
C ILE A 64 -4.06 1.76 -12.56
N ARG A 65 -4.56 2.43 -13.60
CA ARG A 65 -4.90 3.86 -13.53
C ARG A 65 -6.33 4.06 -13.05
N ASN A 66 -6.56 5.12 -12.28
CA ASN A 66 -7.87 5.53 -11.77
C ASN A 66 -8.65 4.31 -11.22
N VAL A 67 -8.12 3.70 -10.16
CA VAL A 67 -8.67 2.48 -9.54
C VAL A 67 -10.14 2.70 -9.16
N SER A 68 -10.99 1.76 -9.53
CA SER A 68 -12.42 1.74 -9.21
C SER A 68 -12.75 0.56 -8.31
N ALA A 69 -13.95 0.55 -7.72
CA ALA A 69 -14.42 -0.54 -6.87
C ALA A 69 -14.35 -1.94 -7.55
N LYS A 70 -14.39 -1.99 -8.89
CA LYS A 70 -14.30 -3.24 -9.67
C LYS A 70 -12.88 -3.75 -9.86
N ASP A 71 -11.88 -2.90 -9.65
CA ASP A 71 -10.46 -3.24 -9.85
C ASP A 71 -9.85 -3.88 -8.60
N PHE A 72 -10.48 -3.76 -7.44
CA PHE A 72 -10.07 -4.43 -6.20
C PHE A 72 -10.30 -5.93 -6.33
N SER A 73 -9.25 -6.63 -6.79
CA SER A 73 -9.23 -8.06 -6.99
C SER A 73 -7.80 -8.59 -6.85
N SER A 74 -7.62 -9.88 -7.11
CA SER A 74 -6.32 -10.53 -7.20
C SER A 74 -5.79 -10.46 -8.62
N TYR A 75 -4.55 -10.03 -8.78
CA TYR A 75 -3.83 -10.00 -10.05
C TYR A 75 -2.73 -11.04 -10.02
N ARG A 76 -2.57 -11.80 -11.11
CA ARG A 76 -1.56 -12.85 -11.18
C ARG A 76 -0.50 -12.50 -12.21
N CYS A 77 0.76 -12.51 -11.80
CA CYS A 77 1.91 -12.45 -12.69
C CYS A 77 2.35 -13.88 -13.01
N VAL A 78 2.54 -14.16 -14.30
CA VAL A 78 2.90 -15.49 -14.79
C VAL A 78 4.20 -15.39 -15.59
N ALA A 79 5.11 -16.33 -15.32
CA ALA A 79 6.37 -16.50 -16.02
C ALA A 79 6.45 -17.91 -16.61
N LYS A 80 6.60 -18.01 -17.93
CA LYS A 80 6.62 -19.28 -18.67
C LYS A 80 7.86 -19.41 -19.54
N ASN A 81 8.60 -20.50 -19.42
CA ASN A 81 9.68 -20.86 -20.33
C ASN A 81 9.51 -22.30 -20.85
N SER A 82 10.49 -22.80 -21.60
CA SER A 82 10.45 -24.16 -22.16
C SER A 82 10.55 -25.27 -21.11
N LEU A 83 10.95 -24.95 -19.88
CA LEU A 83 11.11 -25.90 -18.77
C LEU A 83 9.89 -25.93 -17.84
N GLY A 84 9.07 -24.88 -17.85
CA GLY A 84 7.89 -24.83 -17.02
C GLY A 84 7.26 -23.45 -16.90
N GLU A 85 6.34 -23.36 -15.95
CA GLU A 85 5.56 -22.17 -15.65
C GLU A 85 5.57 -21.94 -14.13
N THR A 86 5.66 -20.69 -13.72
CA THR A 86 5.52 -20.26 -12.33
C THR A 86 4.70 -18.98 -12.32
N ASP A 87 3.88 -18.83 -11.29
CA ASP A 87 3.04 -17.66 -11.12
C ASP A 87 3.08 -17.15 -9.69
N GLY A 88 2.63 -15.91 -9.51
CA GLY A 88 2.44 -15.30 -8.20
C GLY A 88 1.21 -14.39 -8.21
N VAL A 89 0.61 -14.22 -7.03
CA VAL A 89 -0.65 -13.49 -6.87
C VAL A 89 -0.41 -12.27 -5.97
N ILE A 90 -0.94 -11.12 -6.40
CA ILE A 90 -0.96 -9.87 -5.66
C ILE A 90 -2.41 -9.46 -5.46
N ARG A 91 -2.79 -9.22 -4.20
CA ARG A 91 -4.12 -8.74 -3.85
C ARG A 91 -4.14 -7.21 -3.80
N LEU A 92 -5.09 -6.60 -4.51
CA LEU A 92 -5.35 -5.16 -4.43
C LEU A 92 -6.59 -4.93 -3.57
N ASP A 93 -6.42 -4.32 -2.40
CA ASP A 93 -7.50 -4.02 -1.46
C ASP A 93 -7.79 -2.51 -1.37
N GLU A 94 -9.06 -2.18 -1.13
CA GLU A 94 -9.51 -0.81 -0.94
C GLU A 94 -9.09 -0.28 0.44
N ILE A 95 -8.51 0.92 0.46
CA ILE A 95 -8.25 1.67 1.68
C ILE A 95 -8.97 3.03 1.65
N PRO A 96 -9.33 3.58 2.82
CA PRO A 96 -9.91 4.93 2.90
C PRO A 96 -8.99 5.97 2.25
N ALA A 97 -9.57 6.87 1.46
CA ALA A 97 -8.82 7.99 0.90
C ALA A 97 -8.27 8.88 2.04
N PRO A 98 -7.04 9.38 1.92
CA PRO A 98 -6.46 10.27 2.92
C PRO A 98 -7.29 11.57 3.00
N SER A 99 -7.87 11.85 4.18
CA SER A 99 -8.61 13.08 4.42
C SER A 99 -7.64 14.27 4.50
N THR A 100 -7.71 15.20 3.56
CA THR A 100 -7.02 16.50 3.64
C THR A 100 -7.71 17.38 4.68
N VAL A 101 -7.33 17.27 5.95
CA VAL A 101 -7.78 18.24 6.97
C VAL A 101 -7.09 19.59 6.73
N SER A 102 -7.82 20.55 6.15
CA SER A 102 -7.41 21.96 6.12
C SER A 102 -7.57 22.55 7.52
N THR A 103 -6.50 22.54 8.31
CA THR A 103 -6.45 23.18 9.63
C THR A 103 -6.64 24.69 9.50
N THR A 104 -7.90 25.16 9.56
CA THR A 104 -8.20 26.57 9.78
C THR A 104 -8.22 26.79 11.29
N ALA A 105 -7.05 27.15 11.86
CA ALA A 105 -6.94 27.49 13.27
C ALA A 105 -7.71 28.77 13.59
N LYS A 106 -8.93 28.63 14.13
CA LYS A 106 -9.64 29.69 14.86
C LYS A 106 -10.18 29.12 16.17
N TYR A 107 -9.29 28.84 17.11
CA TYR A 107 -9.67 28.66 18.51
C TYR A 107 -9.08 29.81 19.32
N ILE A 108 -9.89 30.85 19.51
CA ILE A 108 -9.65 31.88 20.53
C ILE A 108 -10.38 31.35 21.78
N PRO A 109 -9.69 30.85 22.82
CA PRO A 109 -10.38 30.48 24.05
C PRO A 109 -10.78 31.77 24.79
N SER A 110 -12.07 32.04 24.90
CA SER A 110 -12.60 33.09 25.78
C SER A 110 -12.54 32.61 27.24
N PHE A 111 -11.74 33.28 28.07
CA PHE A 111 -11.76 33.08 29.51
C PHE A 111 -12.87 33.94 30.12
N THR A 112 -13.99 33.35 30.51
CA THR A 112 -14.96 33.98 31.42
C THR A 112 -14.77 33.44 32.83
N GLU A 113 -14.39 34.32 33.75
CA GLU A 113 -14.35 34.08 35.19
C GLU A 113 -15.73 33.62 35.72
N ARG A 114 -15.78 32.70 36.72
CA ARG A 114 -16.22 32.98 38.10
C ARG A 114 -16.60 31.73 38.93
N LYS A 115 -16.19 31.84 40.21
CA LYS A 115 -16.78 31.37 41.50
C LYS A 115 -16.41 30.00 42.08
N LYS A 116 -16.26 30.08 43.41
CA LYS A 116 -15.65 29.20 44.41
C LYS A 116 -16.73 28.31 45.03
N GLY A 117 -16.53 27.00 45.08
CA GLY A 117 -17.40 26.04 45.77
C GLY A 117 -16.79 24.63 45.77
N ASN A 118 -16.72 24.01 46.95
CA ASN A 118 -16.06 22.74 47.23
C ASN A 118 -17.08 21.57 47.27
N PHE A 119 -16.56 20.33 47.21
CA PHE A 119 -17.18 18.99 47.39
C PHE A 119 -17.75 18.25 46.17
N GLY A 120 -17.12 17.09 45.87
CA GLY A 120 -17.82 15.86 45.43
C GLY A 120 -17.43 15.26 44.07
N ASP A 121 -16.39 14.43 44.07
CA ASP A 121 -16.03 13.33 43.15
C ASP A 121 -16.74 13.14 41.79
N VAL A 122 -15.96 13.24 40.71
CA VAL A 122 -16.12 12.39 39.50
C VAL A 122 -14.73 11.90 39.09
N ILE A 123 -14.51 10.60 39.19
CA ILE A 123 -13.30 9.93 38.71
C ILE A 123 -13.34 9.89 37.18
N ILE A 124 -12.51 10.70 36.53
CA ILE A 124 -12.12 10.49 35.12
C ILE A 124 -10.76 9.79 35.16
N SER A 125 -10.76 8.54 34.72
CA SER A 125 -9.56 7.70 34.62
C SER A 125 -8.54 8.33 33.67
N SER A 126 -7.47 8.88 34.26
CA SER A 126 -6.29 9.32 33.54
C SER A 126 -5.49 8.09 33.09
N SER A 127 -5.59 7.74 31.81
CA SER A 127 -4.58 6.87 31.19
C SER A 127 -3.32 7.71 30.91
N PRO A 128 -2.13 7.29 31.39
CA PRO A 128 -0.89 8.04 31.24
C PRO A 128 -0.11 7.52 30.02
N TRP A 129 -0.29 8.13 28.85
CA TRP A 129 0.66 7.95 27.75
C TRP A 129 1.02 9.30 27.15
N THR A 130 2.12 9.85 27.64
CA THR A 130 2.85 10.96 27.03
C THR A 130 3.62 10.43 25.83
N PHE A 131 3.30 10.90 24.61
CA PHE A 131 4.18 10.74 23.45
C PHE A 131 5.38 11.66 23.64
N GLN A 132 6.56 11.07 23.86
CA GLN A 132 7.82 11.77 23.89
C GLN A 132 8.44 11.67 22.50
N ALA A 133 8.50 12.81 21.79
CA ALA A 133 9.20 12.92 20.51
C ALA A 133 10.69 13.14 20.80
N ASP A 134 11.50 12.10 20.71
CA ASP A 134 12.95 12.25 20.72
C ASP A 134 13.44 12.59 19.31
N ALA A 135 13.98 13.80 19.18
CA ALA A 135 14.68 14.27 18.00
C ALA A 135 16.17 13.95 18.15
N THR A 136 16.62 12.81 17.62
CA THR A 136 18.05 12.57 17.35
C THR A 136 18.26 11.82 16.03
N SER A 137 18.75 12.59 15.05
CA SER A 137 19.70 12.23 13.99
C SER A 137 19.74 10.78 13.48
N GLY A 138 19.28 10.61 12.23
CA GLY A 138 20.01 9.90 11.17
C GLY A 138 20.38 8.44 11.41
N HIS A 139 19.50 7.53 10.99
CA HIS A 139 19.80 6.47 10.02
C HIS A 139 18.55 5.59 9.79
N SER A 140 18.36 5.25 8.52
CA SER A 140 17.40 4.28 8.00
C SER A 140 17.46 2.94 8.72
N SER A 141 16.32 2.41 9.20
CA SER A 141 16.02 0.97 9.29
C SER A 141 14.58 0.69 9.78
N CYS A 142 13.79 0.08 8.88
CA CYS A 142 12.87 -1.04 9.07
C CYS A 142 12.08 -1.19 10.41
N CYS A 143 10.75 -1.07 10.34
CA CYS A 143 9.86 -1.57 11.39
C CYS A 143 9.72 -3.10 11.28
N ARG A 144 10.25 -3.83 12.26
CA ARG A 144 9.99 -5.26 12.45
C ARG A 144 8.86 -5.42 13.47
N PHE A 145 7.74 -6.00 13.06
CA PHE A 145 6.72 -6.49 13.97
C PHE A 145 7.11 -7.88 14.47
N GLN A 146 7.16 -8.09 15.79
CA GLN A 146 7.13 -9.41 16.41
C GLN A 146 6.09 -9.41 17.55
N ARG A 147 5.48 -10.59 17.72
CA ARG A 147 4.17 -10.90 18.31
C ARG A 147 3.81 -10.21 19.62
#